data_AF-A0A950L2B4-F1
#
_entry.id   AF-A0A950L2B4-F1
#
_cell.length_a   1.000
_cell.length_b   1.000
_cell.length_c   1.000
_cell.angle_alpha   90.00
_cell.angle_beta   90.00
_cell.angle_gamma   90.00
#
_symmetry.space_group_name_H-M   'P 1'
#
loop_
_entity.id
_entity.type
_entity.pdbx_description
1 polymer ?
#
loop_
_entity_poly.entity_id
_entity_poly.type
_entity_poly.pdbx_seq_one_letter_code
_entity_poly.pdbx_strand_id
1 'polypeptide(L)'
;MIDAERLRRLSERAAAPPHQRDWRDQRGHIIDAALVVLADGRPRSGDEIWTNARRRHLLAHTQQKDVYIALVGYIERHSGQGRSCTIVQDVDRRFRLNHPLDDWPDPKRPLPTRGPIANFESLRRELEKTQRGADATAYELAVCRSFQAVGFVVQHVGGNGAPDGVLDAPLGPLAYRAMLECKRAKQHWVLDPDAAEAARYREPYGAKYSAMVGPAFDQGVNLRDELIAHRVSCWTTDDIIQCLENSYDPVEMEVLFAPGFVRQHIDDVLWERSHGAPKRTAVVCDLLRENAARVQLPPRANPADAPRLDINAALLLVDGSLTALGAHVPCTHADIEAAFRHLTEPLVAEAVYVDTSQDAIAFRHVVQP
;
A
#
# COMPACT_ATOMS: atom_id res chain seq x y z
N MET A 1 6.65 5.14 6.08
CA MET A 1 7.96 5.20 5.42
C MET A 1 7.84 4.72 3.99
N ILE A 2 8.61 5.27 3.09
CA ILE A 2 8.71 4.78 1.72
C ILE A 2 9.61 3.54 1.79
N ASP A 3 9.29 2.44 1.09
CA ASP A 3 10.13 1.25 1.13
C ASP A 3 11.56 1.55 0.60
N ALA A 4 12.54 0.71 0.98
CA ALA A 4 13.95 0.96 0.68
C ALA A 4 14.25 1.04 -0.83
N GLU A 5 13.56 0.27 -1.67
CA GLU A 5 13.77 0.25 -3.11
C GLU A 5 13.13 1.48 -3.78
N ARG A 6 11.92 1.86 -3.38
CA ARG A 6 11.29 3.11 -3.80
C ARG A 6 12.10 4.31 -3.32
N LEU A 7 12.64 4.29 -2.10
CA LEU A 7 13.56 5.31 -1.59
C LEU A 7 14.84 5.39 -2.41
N ARG A 8 15.42 4.25 -2.79
CA ARG A 8 16.60 4.20 -3.66
C ARG A 8 16.29 4.86 -5.00
N ARG A 9 15.20 4.47 -5.66
CA ARG A 9 14.78 5.04 -6.96
C ARG A 9 14.46 6.53 -6.87
N LEU A 10 13.76 6.97 -5.82
CA LEU A 10 13.50 8.39 -5.58
C LEU A 10 14.80 9.16 -5.34
N SER A 11 15.76 8.57 -4.62
CA SER A 11 17.08 9.17 -4.39
C SER A 11 17.86 9.29 -5.69
N GLU A 12 17.86 8.25 -6.53
CA GLU A 12 18.50 8.25 -7.85
C GLU A 12 17.90 9.32 -8.77
N ARG A 13 16.56 9.40 -8.84
CA ARG A 13 15.85 10.43 -9.60
C ARG A 13 16.13 11.83 -9.08
N ALA A 14 16.11 12.01 -7.76
CA ALA A 14 16.42 13.29 -7.13
C ALA A 14 17.87 13.72 -7.35
N ALA A 15 18.81 12.78 -7.48
CA ALA A 15 20.23 13.03 -7.71
C ALA A 15 20.61 13.21 -9.19
N ALA A 16 19.72 12.86 -10.14
CA ALA A 16 20.03 12.88 -11.58
C ALA A 16 20.51 14.27 -12.07
N PRO A 17 21.50 14.41 -12.96
CA PRO A 17 22.01 15.72 -13.37
C PRO A 17 20.94 16.64 -14.01
N PRO A 18 21.02 17.98 -13.87
CA PRO A 18 20.02 18.91 -14.40
C PRO A 18 19.77 18.81 -15.91
N HIS A 19 20.80 18.49 -16.69
CA HIS A 19 20.72 18.37 -18.15
C HIS A 19 19.98 17.11 -18.62
N GLN A 20 19.70 16.17 -17.72
CA GLN A 20 18.94 14.95 -17.99
C GLN A 20 17.47 15.09 -17.59
N ARG A 21 17.04 16.26 -17.09
CA ARG A 21 15.69 16.49 -16.58
C ARG A 21 14.87 17.29 -17.60
N ASP A 22 13.64 16.85 -17.87
CA ASP A 22 12.67 17.70 -18.57
C ASP A 22 12.39 18.95 -17.72
N TRP A 23 12.02 20.08 -18.32
CA TRP A 23 11.66 21.28 -17.57
C TRP A 23 10.45 21.04 -16.66
N ARG A 24 9.57 20.10 -17.03
CA ARG A 24 8.49 19.59 -16.18
C ARG A 24 9.00 18.78 -14.97
N ASP A 25 10.17 18.16 -15.09
CA ASP A 25 10.83 17.41 -14.01
C ASP A 25 11.58 18.29 -13.01
N GLN A 26 11.84 19.57 -13.31
CA GLN A 26 12.55 20.48 -12.39
C GLN A 26 11.80 20.72 -11.08
N ARG A 27 10.48 20.48 -11.02
CA ARG A 27 9.75 20.47 -9.73
C ARG A 27 9.61 19.07 -9.18
N GLY A 28 9.59 18.06 -10.05
CA GLY A 28 9.48 16.65 -9.67
C GLY A 28 10.61 16.22 -8.74
N HIS A 29 11.86 16.58 -9.05
CA HIS A 29 13.00 16.18 -8.22
C HIS A 29 12.98 16.76 -6.80
N ILE A 30 12.36 17.94 -6.62
CA ILE A 30 12.20 18.56 -5.28
C ILE A 30 11.21 17.75 -4.45
N ILE A 31 10.11 17.32 -5.07
CA ILE A 31 9.12 16.45 -4.42
C ILE A 31 9.75 15.09 -4.10
N ASP A 32 10.49 14.50 -5.04
CA ASP A 32 11.20 13.23 -4.82
C ASP A 32 12.20 13.34 -3.64
N ALA A 33 12.99 14.41 -3.58
CA ALA A 33 13.90 14.68 -2.46
C ALA A 33 13.16 14.86 -1.13
N ALA A 34 12.03 15.60 -1.13
CA ALA A 34 11.22 15.80 0.05
C ALA A 34 10.61 14.49 0.56
N LEU A 35 10.12 13.63 -0.34
CA LEU A 35 9.62 12.30 -0.01
C LEU A 35 10.69 11.45 0.68
N VAL A 36 11.94 11.48 0.19
CA VAL A 36 13.07 10.76 0.82
C VAL A 36 13.41 11.32 2.21
N VAL A 37 13.33 12.64 2.41
CA VAL A 37 13.60 13.27 3.71
C VAL A 37 12.48 13.01 4.73
N LEU A 38 11.22 13.06 4.27
CA LEU A 38 10.01 12.87 5.08
C LEU A 38 9.65 11.39 5.31
N ALA A 39 10.44 10.46 4.77
CA ALA A 39 10.15 9.03 4.85
C ALA A 39 9.93 8.54 6.28
N ASP A 40 10.66 9.05 7.27
CA ASP A 40 10.50 8.71 8.69
C ASP A 40 9.20 9.23 9.34
N GLY A 41 8.29 9.84 8.56
CA GLY A 41 7.00 10.34 9.01
C GLY A 41 7.06 11.64 9.84
N ARG A 42 8.27 12.13 10.19
CA ARG A 42 8.40 13.29 11.07
C ARG A 42 8.08 14.60 10.33
N PRO A 43 7.25 15.48 10.90
CA PRO A 43 6.96 16.78 10.29
C PRO A 43 8.21 17.67 10.28
N ARG A 44 8.49 18.32 9.14
CA ARG A 44 9.65 19.19 8.95
C ARG A 44 9.30 20.51 8.26
N SER A 45 9.97 21.59 8.64
CA SER A 45 9.90 22.84 7.87
C SER A 45 10.56 22.68 6.49
N GLY A 46 10.26 23.59 5.56
CA GLY A 46 10.94 23.62 4.26
C GLY A 46 12.47 23.71 4.38
N ASP A 47 12.95 24.42 5.40
CA ASP A 47 14.37 24.62 5.69
C ASP A 47 15.06 23.35 6.19
N GLU A 48 14.39 22.62 7.08
CA GLU A 48 14.84 21.33 7.56
C GLU A 48 14.88 20.31 6.41
N ILE A 49 13.88 20.32 5.53
CA ILE A 49 13.84 19.45 4.34
C ILE A 49 15.02 19.77 3.42
N TRP A 50 15.23 21.04 3.08
CA TRP A 50 16.34 21.48 2.24
C TRP A 50 17.70 21.10 2.84
N THR A 51 17.90 21.34 4.13
CA THR A 51 19.15 21.03 4.84
C THR A 51 19.46 19.54 4.82
N ASN A 52 18.47 18.70 5.11
CA ASN A 52 18.62 17.24 5.07
C ASN A 52 18.86 16.73 3.65
N ALA A 53 18.11 17.24 2.67
CA ALA A 53 18.26 16.86 1.27
C ALA A 53 19.64 17.24 0.71
N ARG A 54 20.18 18.42 1.06
CA ARG A 54 21.53 18.83 0.67
C ARG A 54 22.62 17.96 1.29
N ARG A 55 22.48 17.61 2.57
CA ARG A 55 23.41 16.69 3.26
C ARG A 55 23.48 15.32 2.57
N ARG A 56 22.36 14.90 1.98
CA ARG A 56 22.25 13.65 1.21
C ARG A 56 22.53 13.82 -0.29
N HIS A 57 22.98 15.00 -0.73
CA HIS A 57 23.24 15.31 -2.14
C HIS A 57 22.03 15.17 -3.09
N LEU A 58 20.81 15.29 -2.57
CA LEU A 58 19.56 15.18 -3.35
C LEU A 58 19.19 16.51 -4.05
N LEU A 59 19.71 17.64 -3.58
CA LEU A 59 19.37 18.99 -4.07
C LEU A 59 20.62 19.84 -4.28
N ALA A 60 21.35 19.63 -5.39
CA ALA A 60 22.62 20.32 -5.63
C ALA A 60 22.50 21.84 -5.90
N HIS A 61 21.48 22.26 -6.65
CA HIS A 61 21.33 23.64 -7.14
C HIS A 61 20.01 24.32 -6.74
N THR A 62 19.24 23.71 -5.84
CA THR A 62 17.94 24.22 -5.41
C THR A 62 18.11 25.19 -4.25
N GLN A 63 17.54 26.39 -4.35
CA GLN A 63 17.55 27.34 -3.22
C GLN A 63 16.53 26.90 -2.17
N GLN A 64 16.78 27.27 -0.91
CA GLN A 64 15.92 26.94 0.22
C GLN A 64 14.45 27.34 -0.02
N LYS A 65 14.21 28.57 -0.50
CA LYS A 65 12.86 29.07 -0.82
C LYS A 65 12.13 28.25 -1.88
N ASP A 66 12.87 27.64 -2.82
CA ASP A 66 12.28 26.89 -3.93
C ASP A 66 11.66 25.57 -3.43
N VAL A 67 12.20 25.00 -2.35
CA VAL A 67 11.65 23.79 -1.70
C VAL A 67 10.26 24.08 -1.16
N TYR A 68 10.11 25.15 -0.38
CA TYR A 68 8.82 25.54 0.18
C TYR A 68 7.78 25.81 -0.92
N ILE A 69 8.14 26.62 -1.92
CA ILE A 69 7.25 26.98 -3.05
C ILE A 69 6.82 25.72 -3.82
N ALA A 70 7.74 24.80 -4.07
CA ALA A 70 7.43 23.55 -4.77
C ALA A 70 6.45 22.67 -3.98
N LEU A 71 6.64 22.55 -2.66
CA LEU A 71 5.79 21.73 -1.79
C LEU A 71 4.37 22.31 -1.65
N VAL A 72 4.24 23.61 -1.40
CA VAL A 72 2.92 24.27 -1.35
C VAL A 72 2.21 24.14 -2.70
N GLY A 73 2.91 24.45 -3.80
CA GLY A 73 2.33 24.32 -5.13
C GLY A 73 1.98 22.87 -5.49
N TYR A 74 2.70 21.87 -4.95
CA TYR A 74 2.34 20.45 -5.09
C TYR A 74 1.02 20.14 -4.39
N ILE A 75 0.86 20.58 -3.13
CA ILE A 75 -0.35 20.39 -2.33
C ILE A 75 -1.55 21.06 -3.00
N GLU A 76 -1.42 22.32 -3.39
CA GLU A 76 -2.49 23.08 -4.05
C GLU A 76 -2.96 22.42 -5.35
N ARG A 77 -2.02 21.96 -6.20
CA ARG A 77 -2.37 21.27 -7.44
C ARG A 77 -3.10 19.96 -7.20
N HIS A 78 -2.67 19.16 -6.23
CA HIS A 78 -3.31 17.87 -5.93
C HIS A 78 -4.66 18.07 -5.25
N SER A 79 -4.75 18.96 -4.27
CA SER A 79 -6.00 19.31 -3.60
C SER A 79 -7.01 19.91 -4.57
N GLY A 80 -6.59 20.79 -5.49
CA GLY A 80 -7.45 21.38 -6.52
C GLY A 80 -7.98 20.34 -7.53
N GLN A 81 -7.28 19.22 -7.69
CA GLN A 81 -7.72 18.07 -8.48
C GLN A 81 -8.52 17.04 -7.66
N GLY A 82 -8.82 17.34 -6.39
CA GLY A 82 -9.49 16.41 -5.48
C GLY A 82 -8.68 15.15 -5.16
N ARG A 83 -7.36 15.18 -5.37
CA ARG A 83 -6.45 14.06 -5.11
C ARG A 83 -5.94 14.10 -3.67
N SER A 84 -5.76 12.93 -3.07
CA SER A 84 -4.97 12.82 -1.84
C SER A 84 -3.54 13.26 -2.14
N CYS A 85 -3.01 14.18 -1.33
CA CYS A 85 -1.64 14.63 -1.45
C CYS A 85 -0.75 13.68 -0.66
N THR A 86 0.33 13.14 -1.23
CA THR A 86 1.28 12.29 -0.48
C THR A 86 2.01 13.09 0.60
N ILE A 87 2.22 14.38 0.36
CA ILE A 87 2.78 15.34 1.32
C ILE A 87 1.66 16.29 1.73
N VAL A 88 1.51 16.53 3.03
CA VAL A 88 0.58 17.52 3.60
C VAL A 88 1.33 18.53 4.45
N GLN A 89 0.71 19.69 4.66
CA GLN A 89 1.21 20.74 5.54
C GLN A 89 0.32 20.84 6.78
N ASP A 90 0.93 20.89 7.96
CA ASP A 90 0.21 21.11 9.22
C ASP A 90 -0.02 22.60 9.53
N VAL A 91 -0.67 22.87 10.66
CA VAL A 91 -1.01 24.24 11.11
C VAL A 91 0.23 25.10 11.39
N ASP A 92 1.36 24.48 11.71
CA ASP A 92 2.64 25.12 11.98
C ASP A 92 3.51 25.29 10.71
N ARG A 93 2.90 25.05 9.54
CA ARG A 93 3.54 25.09 8.22
C ARG A 93 4.67 24.08 8.03
N ARG A 94 4.70 23.01 8.83
CA ARG A 94 5.62 21.89 8.63
C ARG A 94 4.97 20.88 7.69
N PHE A 95 5.81 20.22 6.89
CA PHE A 95 5.40 19.21 5.93
C PHE A 95 5.63 17.81 6.50
N ARG A 96 4.70 16.90 6.26
CA ARG A 96 4.82 15.47 6.59
C ARG A 96 4.21 14.62 5.48
N LEU A 97 4.47 13.32 5.51
CA LEU A 97 3.71 12.39 4.68
C LEU A 97 2.26 12.36 5.17
N ASN A 98 1.33 12.21 4.24
CA ASN A 98 -0.11 12.11 4.50
C ASN A 98 -0.53 10.70 4.93
N HIS A 99 0.21 10.15 5.88
CA HIS A 99 -0.10 8.89 6.52
C HIS A 99 0.05 9.05 8.04
N PRO A 100 -0.56 8.17 8.84
CA PRO A 100 -0.32 8.13 10.28
C PRO A 100 1.18 8.02 10.57
N LEU A 101 1.66 8.59 11.68
CA LEU A 101 3.03 8.37 12.11
C LEU A 101 3.18 6.87 12.47
N ASP A 102 4.16 6.20 11.87
CA ASP A 102 4.63 4.90 12.32
C ASP A 102 6.03 5.08 12.90
N ASP A 103 6.10 5.13 14.22
CA ASP A 103 7.32 5.25 15.00
C ASP A 103 7.72 3.95 15.69
N TRP A 104 7.07 2.84 15.34
CA TRP A 104 7.49 1.52 15.79
C TRP A 104 8.84 1.15 15.16
N PRO A 105 9.70 0.43 15.90
CA PRO A 105 10.96 -0.04 15.36
C PRO A 105 10.73 -0.95 14.14
N ASP A 106 11.74 -1.09 13.29
CA ASP A 106 11.68 -2.09 12.23
C ASP A 106 11.75 -3.50 12.83
N PRO A 107 11.02 -4.48 12.27
CA PRO A 107 11.08 -5.85 12.74
C PRO A 107 12.48 -6.43 12.49
N LYS A 108 12.95 -7.29 13.41
CA LYS A 108 14.26 -7.95 13.30
C LYS A 108 14.31 -8.93 12.14
N ARG A 109 13.18 -9.57 11.84
CA ARG A 109 13.01 -10.39 10.64
C ARG A 109 12.38 -9.53 9.55
N PRO A 110 12.92 -9.53 8.32
CA PRO A 110 12.29 -8.82 7.22
C PRO A 110 10.89 -9.39 6.99
N LEU A 111 9.94 -8.49 6.70
CA LEU A 111 8.60 -8.90 6.33
C LEU A 111 8.66 -9.75 5.05
N PRO A 112 7.80 -10.79 4.92
CA PRO A 112 7.69 -11.53 3.68
C PRO A 112 7.42 -10.55 2.53
N THR A 113 8.34 -10.50 1.58
CA THR A 113 8.13 -9.76 0.34
C THR A 113 7.66 -10.72 -0.73
N ARG A 114 6.77 -10.23 -1.59
CA ARG A 114 6.39 -10.99 -2.78
C ARG A 114 7.48 -10.85 -3.81
N GLY A 115 7.76 -11.97 -4.49
CA GLY A 115 8.65 -11.97 -5.63
C GLY A 115 8.07 -11.13 -6.78
N PRO A 116 8.92 -10.60 -7.67
CA PRO A 116 8.46 -9.83 -8.81
C PRO A 116 7.62 -10.69 -9.76
N ILE A 117 6.65 -10.05 -10.42
CA ILE A 117 5.85 -10.70 -11.47
C ILE A 117 6.74 -11.01 -12.68
N ALA A 118 6.89 -12.29 -13.00
CA ALA A 118 7.86 -12.78 -13.98
C ALA A 118 7.76 -12.14 -15.38
N ASN A 119 6.55 -11.79 -15.82
CA ASN A 119 6.28 -11.19 -17.12
C ASN A 119 5.94 -9.68 -17.06
N PHE A 120 6.29 -8.98 -15.97
CA PHE A 120 5.97 -7.56 -15.74
C PHE A 120 6.29 -6.66 -16.96
N GLU A 121 7.53 -6.69 -17.45
CA GLU A 121 7.96 -5.82 -18.57
C GLU A 121 7.22 -6.14 -19.89
N SER A 122 6.75 -7.37 -20.06
CA SER A 122 5.92 -7.72 -21.22
C SER A 122 4.53 -7.12 -21.09
N LEU A 123 3.90 -7.29 -19.92
CA LEU A 123 2.55 -6.77 -19.63
C LEU A 123 2.52 -5.24 -19.69
N ARG A 124 3.51 -4.58 -19.09
CA ARG A 124 3.67 -3.12 -19.14
C ARG A 124 3.70 -2.62 -20.59
N ARG A 125 4.58 -3.19 -21.43
CA ARG A 125 4.68 -2.80 -22.85
C ARG A 125 3.40 -3.08 -23.62
N GLU A 126 2.71 -4.17 -23.32
CA GLU A 126 1.43 -4.51 -23.94
C GLU A 126 0.34 -3.50 -23.59
N LEU A 127 0.20 -3.16 -22.31
CA LEU A 127 -0.70 -2.11 -21.83
C LEU A 127 -0.39 -0.76 -22.48
N GLU A 128 0.88 -0.32 -22.42
CA GLU A 128 1.32 0.96 -22.97
C GLU A 128 1.08 1.07 -24.49
N LYS A 129 1.25 -0.04 -25.21
CA LYS A 129 1.03 -0.12 -26.66
C LYS A 129 -0.46 -0.11 -27.03
N THR A 130 -1.28 -0.88 -26.31
CA THR A 130 -2.67 -1.14 -26.69
C THR A 130 -3.64 -0.05 -26.22
N GLN A 131 -3.34 0.65 -25.13
CA GLN A 131 -4.20 1.67 -24.54
C GLN A 131 -4.59 2.83 -25.50
N ARG A 132 -3.77 3.09 -26.52
CA ARG A 132 -4.00 4.09 -27.59
C ARG A 132 -4.16 3.47 -28.99
N GLY A 133 -4.09 2.14 -29.10
CA GLY A 133 -4.21 1.42 -30.36
C GLY A 133 -5.59 1.56 -30.97
N ALA A 134 -5.77 1.13 -32.22
CA ALA A 134 -7.08 1.11 -32.89
C ALA A 134 -7.96 -0.10 -32.50
N ASP A 135 -7.35 -1.14 -31.93
CA ASP A 135 -7.96 -2.40 -31.52
C ASP A 135 -8.39 -2.34 -30.05
N ALA A 136 -9.71 -2.41 -29.78
CA ALA A 136 -10.26 -2.33 -28.43
C ALA A 136 -10.04 -3.63 -27.65
N THR A 137 -10.33 -4.74 -28.32
CA THR A 137 -10.15 -6.09 -27.79
C THR A 137 -8.70 -6.34 -27.37
N ALA A 138 -7.72 -5.82 -28.11
CA ALA A 138 -6.31 -5.92 -27.70
C ALA A 138 -6.02 -5.24 -26.35
N TYR A 139 -6.64 -4.09 -26.08
CA TYR A 139 -6.48 -3.40 -24.80
C TYR A 139 -7.22 -4.12 -23.66
N GLU A 140 -8.45 -4.57 -23.90
CA GLU A 140 -9.24 -5.37 -22.95
C GLU A 140 -8.48 -6.64 -22.53
N LEU A 141 -7.88 -7.35 -23.49
CA LEU A 141 -7.07 -8.54 -23.23
C LEU A 141 -5.80 -8.22 -22.43
N ALA A 142 -5.12 -7.10 -22.73
CA ALA A 142 -3.94 -6.67 -21.98
C ALA A 142 -4.27 -6.35 -20.51
N VAL A 143 -5.40 -5.69 -20.27
CA VAL A 143 -5.93 -5.43 -18.92
C VAL A 143 -6.25 -6.75 -18.21
N CYS A 144 -7.00 -7.66 -18.86
CA CYS A 144 -7.34 -8.97 -18.31
C CYS A 144 -6.10 -9.78 -17.90
N ARG A 145 -5.09 -9.86 -18.78
CA ARG A 145 -3.82 -10.56 -18.49
C ARG A 145 -3.06 -9.93 -17.33
N SER A 146 -3.16 -8.61 -17.17
CA SER A 146 -2.52 -7.90 -16.06
C SER A 146 -3.16 -8.27 -14.72
N PHE A 147 -4.49 -8.32 -14.65
CA PHE A 147 -5.19 -8.82 -13.45
C PHE A 147 -4.93 -10.31 -13.21
N GLN A 148 -4.81 -11.12 -14.27
CA GLN A 148 -4.43 -12.52 -14.13
C GLN A 148 -3.03 -12.68 -13.51
N ALA A 149 -2.08 -11.82 -13.89
CA ALA A 149 -0.71 -11.87 -13.40
C ALA A 149 -0.56 -11.51 -11.92
N VAL A 150 -1.49 -10.73 -11.37
CA VAL A 150 -1.59 -10.46 -9.92
C VAL A 150 -2.45 -11.50 -9.18
N GLY A 151 -2.91 -12.57 -9.85
CA GLY A 151 -3.52 -13.73 -9.20
C GLY A 151 -5.04 -13.84 -9.26
N PHE A 152 -5.73 -13.00 -10.05
CA PHE A 152 -7.16 -13.21 -10.33
C PHE A 152 -7.37 -14.37 -11.31
N VAL A 153 -8.49 -15.08 -11.16
CA VAL A 153 -9.05 -15.90 -12.23
C VAL A 153 -9.82 -14.96 -13.16
N VAL A 154 -9.39 -14.87 -14.42
CA VAL A 154 -9.89 -13.86 -15.36
C VAL A 154 -10.55 -14.50 -16.56
N GLN A 155 -11.71 -13.96 -16.93
CA GLN A 155 -12.40 -14.27 -18.19
C GLN A 155 -12.60 -12.97 -18.98
N HIS A 156 -12.01 -12.87 -20.16
CA HIS A 156 -12.40 -11.86 -21.15
C HIS A 156 -13.73 -12.26 -21.76
N VAL A 157 -14.69 -11.34 -21.80
CA VAL A 157 -16.03 -11.57 -22.33
C VAL A 157 -16.19 -10.75 -23.61
N GLY A 158 -16.16 -9.42 -23.46
CA GLY A 158 -16.21 -8.47 -24.57
C GLY A 158 -17.50 -8.52 -25.39
N GLY A 159 -17.63 -7.58 -26.32
CA GLY A 159 -18.75 -7.50 -27.25
C GLY A 159 -19.91 -6.62 -26.76
N ASN A 160 -20.89 -6.42 -27.64
CA ASN A 160 -21.97 -5.48 -27.39
C ASN A 160 -22.92 -5.98 -26.29
N GLY A 161 -23.13 -5.16 -25.26
CA GLY A 161 -24.04 -5.47 -24.14
C GLY A 161 -23.45 -6.44 -23.10
N ALA A 162 -22.14 -6.68 -23.14
CA ALA A 162 -21.42 -7.49 -22.17
C ALA A 162 -20.30 -6.66 -21.52
N PRO A 163 -19.86 -7.02 -20.30
CA PRO A 163 -18.64 -6.46 -19.71
C PRO A 163 -17.43 -6.89 -20.55
N ASP A 164 -16.34 -6.13 -20.47
CA ASP A 164 -15.10 -6.50 -21.16
C ASP A 164 -14.42 -7.68 -20.47
N GLY A 165 -14.53 -7.77 -19.14
CA GLY A 165 -13.96 -8.89 -18.39
C GLY A 165 -14.62 -9.14 -17.04
N VAL A 166 -14.38 -10.36 -16.54
CA VAL A 166 -14.76 -10.83 -15.20
C VAL A 166 -13.50 -11.18 -14.44
N LEU A 167 -13.38 -10.66 -13.23
CA LEU A 167 -12.29 -10.96 -12.30
C LEU A 167 -12.84 -11.69 -11.09
N ASP A 168 -12.36 -12.90 -10.84
CA ASP A 168 -12.67 -13.69 -9.65
C ASP A 168 -11.42 -13.79 -8.76
N ALA A 169 -11.53 -13.35 -7.51
CA ALA A 169 -10.49 -13.50 -6.49
C ALA A 169 -10.70 -14.84 -5.75
N PRO A 170 -9.84 -15.87 -5.94
CA PRO A 170 -10.06 -17.21 -5.39
C PRO A 170 -9.61 -17.33 -3.93
N LEU A 171 -10.17 -16.49 -3.04
CA LEU A 171 -9.73 -16.32 -1.65
C LEU A 171 -10.57 -17.12 -0.62
N GLY A 172 -11.24 -18.19 -1.07
CA GLY A 172 -12.11 -19.01 -0.21
C GLY A 172 -13.27 -18.18 0.37
N PRO A 173 -13.44 -18.10 1.71
CA PRO A 173 -14.48 -17.27 2.33
C PRO A 173 -14.38 -15.77 2.03
N LEU A 174 -13.18 -15.29 1.65
CA LEU A 174 -12.95 -13.90 1.25
C LEU A 174 -13.07 -13.70 -0.27
N ALA A 175 -13.54 -14.70 -1.01
CA ALA A 175 -13.68 -14.60 -2.46
C ALA A 175 -14.63 -13.46 -2.85
N TYR A 176 -14.27 -12.75 -3.90
CA TYR A 176 -15.08 -11.70 -4.47
C TYR A 176 -14.92 -11.64 -5.99
N ARG A 177 -15.91 -11.01 -6.63
CA ARG A 177 -15.94 -10.80 -8.07
C ARG A 177 -15.98 -9.30 -8.40
N ALA A 178 -15.23 -8.91 -9.43
CA ALA A 178 -15.26 -7.57 -10.01
C ALA A 178 -15.54 -7.63 -11.52
N MET A 179 -16.35 -6.69 -12.03
CA MET A 179 -16.61 -6.53 -13.46
C MET A 179 -15.71 -5.45 -14.05
N LEU A 180 -15.17 -5.69 -15.25
CA LEU A 180 -14.32 -4.75 -15.98
C LEU A 180 -15.07 -4.10 -17.14
N GLU A 181 -14.90 -2.80 -17.26
CA GLU A 181 -15.26 -1.97 -18.41
C GLU A 181 -14.03 -1.16 -18.83
N CYS A 182 -13.49 -1.41 -20.02
CA CYS A 182 -12.30 -0.79 -20.57
C CYS A 182 -12.69 0.34 -21.52
N LYS A 183 -12.27 1.57 -21.20
CA LYS A 183 -12.38 2.73 -22.06
C LYS A 183 -11.04 3.02 -22.72
N ARG A 184 -11.06 3.25 -24.03
CA ARG A 184 -9.89 3.72 -24.78
C ARG A 184 -9.90 5.23 -24.94
N ALA A 185 -8.71 5.78 -25.18
CA ALA A 185 -8.55 7.17 -25.57
C ALA A 185 -7.94 7.25 -26.98
N LYS A 186 -8.54 8.04 -27.86
CA LYS A 186 -7.89 8.46 -29.12
C LYS A 186 -6.79 9.50 -28.87
N GLN A 187 -6.89 10.23 -27.75
CA GLN A 187 -5.95 11.25 -27.32
C GLN A 187 -5.26 10.82 -26.00
N HIS A 188 -4.91 11.78 -25.14
CA HIS A 188 -4.25 11.52 -23.87
C HIS A 188 -5.19 11.01 -22.77
N TRP A 189 -6.49 11.25 -22.86
CA TRP A 189 -7.49 10.86 -21.86
C TRP A 189 -8.81 10.37 -22.49
N VAL A 190 -9.59 9.63 -21.71
CA VAL A 190 -10.97 9.21 -22.04
C VAL A 190 -11.87 10.44 -21.98
N LEU A 191 -12.55 10.76 -23.08
CA LEU A 191 -13.38 11.97 -23.22
C LEU A 191 -14.75 11.83 -22.55
N ASP A 192 -15.40 10.68 -22.74
CA ASP A 192 -16.76 10.41 -22.27
C ASP A 192 -16.78 9.15 -21.39
N PRO A 193 -16.20 9.22 -20.17
CA PRO A 193 -16.32 8.13 -19.21
C PRO A 193 -17.77 7.97 -18.75
N ASP A 194 -18.26 6.73 -18.70
CA ASP A 194 -19.62 6.41 -18.27
C ASP A 194 -19.57 5.41 -17.11
N ALA A 195 -19.67 5.93 -15.88
CA ALA A 195 -19.68 5.09 -14.68
C ALA A 195 -20.97 4.25 -14.57
N ALA A 196 -22.10 4.73 -15.10
CA ALA A 196 -23.35 4.00 -15.07
C ALA A 196 -23.27 2.75 -15.96
N GLU A 197 -22.64 2.87 -17.12
CA GLU A 197 -22.36 1.74 -18.01
C GLU A 197 -21.50 0.67 -17.31
N ALA A 198 -20.39 1.05 -16.68
CA ALA A 198 -19.55 0.10 -15.95
C ALA A 198 -20.29 -0.58 -14.77
N ALA A 199 -21.22 0.13 -14.12
CA ALA A 199 -21.99 -0.39 -13.00
C ALA A 199 -23.10 -1.38 -13.41
N ARG A 200 -23.65 -1.26 -14.64
CA ARG A 200 -24.81 -2.05 -15.07
C ARG A 200 -24.58 -3.55 -15.06
N TYR A 201 -23.32 -3.98 -15.18
CA TYR A 201 -22.93 -5.39 -15.19
C TYR A 201 -22.75 -6.00 -13.80
N ARG A 202 -22.71 -5.19 -12.73
CA ARG A 202 -22.43 -5.69 -11.38
C ARG A 202 -23.46 -6.72 -10.91
N GLU A 203 -24.74 -6.33 -10.90
CA GLU A 203 -25.84 -7.19 -10.42
C GLU A 203 -26.07 -8.40 -11.33
N PRO A 204 -26.17 -8.27 -12.68
CA PRO A 204 -26.42 -9.42 -13.56
C PRO A 204 -25.36 -10.53 -13.46
N TYR A 205 -24.12 -10.18 -13.10
CA TYR A 205 -23.01 -11.14 -12.97
C TYR A 205 -22.70 -11.54 -11.53
N GLY A 206 -23.50 -11.09 -10.55
CA GLY A 206 -23.30 -11.38 -9.13
C GLY A 206 -21.99 -10.82 -8.56
N ALA A 207 -21.49 -9.72 -9.12
CA ALA A 207 -20.23 -9.14 -8.73
C ALA A 207 -20.38 -8.24 -7.50
N LYS A 208 -19.35 -8.23 -6.64
CA LYS A 208 -19.25 -7.31 -5.51
C LYS A 208 -18.83 -5.91 -5.98
N TYR A 209 -18.00 -5.84 -7.02
CA TYR A 209 -17.39 -4.61 -7.50
C TYR A 209 -17.58 -4.40 -9.01
N SER A 210 -17.44 -3.13 -9.43
CA SER A 210 -17.28 -2.73 -10.83
C SER A 210 -16.06 -1.82 -10.95
N ALA A 211 -15.33 -1.98 -12.05
CA ALA A 211 -14.15 -1.20 -12.36
C ALA A 211 -14.22 -0.68 -13.80
N MET A 212 -13.96 0.61 -13.95
CA MET A 212 -13.71 1.24 -15.24
C MET A 212 -12.21 1.46 -15.41
N VAL A 213 -11.65 0.98 -16.50
CA VAL A 213 -10.21 1.00 -16.78
C VAL A 213 -9.93 1.82 -18.03
N GLY A 214 -8.94 2.71 -18.01
CA GLY A 214 -8.59 3.49 -19.20
C GLY A 214 -7.18 4.08 -19.16
N PRO A 215 -6.68 4.65 -20.27
CA PRO A 215 -5.34 5.25 -20.34
C PRO A 215 -5.12 6.33 -19.28
N ALA A 216 -6.07 7.26 -19.22
CA ALA A 216 -6.18 8.33 -18.25
C ALA A 216 -7.60 8.89 -18.33
N PHE A 217 -8.05 9.58 -17.29
CA PHE A 217 -9.36 10.21 -17.24
C PHE A 217 -9.18 11.69 -16.97
N ASP A 218 -10.00 12.52 -17.62
CA ASP A 218 -10.15 13.89 -17.18
C ASP A 218 -10.84 13.88 -15.81
N GLN A 219 -10.22 14.54 -14.84
CA GLN A 219 -10.68 14.52 -13.44
C GLN A 219 -11.62 15.69 -13.15
N GLY A 220 -12.48 16.03 -14.11
CA GLY A 220 -13.57 16.97 -13.88
C GLY A 220 -14.39 16.54 -12.65
N VAL A 221 -14.87 17.51 -11.89
CA VAL A 221 -15.59 17.31 -10.61
C VAL A 221 -16.72 16.29 -10.76
N ASN A 222 -17.43 16.29 -11.89
CA ASN A 222 -18.58 15.43 -12.15
C ASN A 222 -18.25 13.94 -12.17
N LEU A 223 -17.10 13.53 -12.75
CA LEU A 223 -16.77 12.11 -12.87
C LEU A 223 -16.57 11.46 -11.51
N ARG A 224 -15.98 12.17 -10.55
CA ARG A 224 -15.77 11.62 -9.20
C ARG A 224 -17.11 11.31 -8.54
N ASP A 225 -18.05 12.24 -8.61
CA ASP A 225 -19.36 12.08 -7.98
C ASP A 225 -20.15 10.95 -8.64
N GLU A 226 -20.04 10.79 -9.97
CA GLU A 226 -20.62 9.68 -10.71
C GLU A 226 -20.01 8.32 -10.30
N LEU A 227 -18.69 8.23 -10.19
CA LEU A 227 -18.00 7.01 -9.72
C LEU A 227 -18.50 6.59 -8.33
N ILE A 228 -18.68 7.56 -7.42
CA ILE A 228 -19.21 7.30 -6.08
C ILE A 228 -20.68 6.86 -6.16
N ALA A 229 -21.52 7.60 -6.88
CA ALA A 229 -22.95 7.32 -7.02
C ALA A 229 -23.23 5.92 -7.60
N HIS A 230 -22.46 5.51 -8.61
CA HIS A 230 -22.61 4.21 -9.28
C HIS A 230 -21.78 3.09 -8.63
N ARG A 231 -21.00 3.42 -7.59
CA ARG A 231 -20.10 2.51 -6.87
C ARG A 231 -19.08 1.83 -7.81
N VAL A 232 -18.38 2.63 -8.61
CA VAL A 232 -17.38 2.18 -9.59
C VAL A 232 -16.00 2.66 -9.17
N SER A 233 -15.03 1.75 -9.22
CA SER A 233 -13.61 2.09 -9.11
C SER A 233 -13.06 2.49 -10.48
N CYS A 234 -12.27 3.55 -10.54
CA CYS A 234 -11.69 4.08 -11.77
C CYS A 234 -10.18 3.89 -11.77
N TRP A 235 -9.70 3.11 -12.74
CA TRP A 235 -8.33 2.64 -12.86
C TRP A 235 -7.68 3.22 -14.11
N THR A 236 -6.52 3.82 -13.95
CA THR A 236 -5.67 4.14 -15.10
C THR A 236 -4.77 2.96 -15.49
N THR A 237 -4.26 2.96 -16.72
CA THR A 237 -3.19 2.02 -17.12
C THR A 237 -2.00 2.09 -16.15
N ASP A 238 -1.63 3.29 -15.71
CA ASP A 238 -0.53 3.50 -14.77
C ASP A 238 -0.82 2.93 -13.38
N ASP A 239 -2.09 2.91 -12.95
CA ASP A 239 -2.50 2.27 -11.69
C ASP A 239 -2.31 0.75 -11.77
N ILE A 240 -2.67 0.13 -12.89
CA ILE A 240 -2.46 -1.30 -13.13
C ILE A 240 -0.96 -1.64 -13.19
N ILE A 241 -0.17 -0.84 -13.91
CA ILE A 241 1.29 -1.01 -13.98
C ILE A 241 1.89 -0.93 -12.58
N GLN A 242 1.44 -0.02 -11.73
CA GLN A 242 1.92 0.08 -10.36
C GLN A 242 1.53 -1.12 -9.51
N CYS A 243 0.31 -1.65 -9.67
CA CYS A 243 -0.09 -2.88 -9.00
C CYS A 243 0.80 -4.06 -9.41
N LEU A 244 1.14 -4.16 -10.70
CA LEU A 244 2.06 -5.18 -11.21
C LEU A 244 3.48 -5.00 -10.67
N GLU A 245 4.02 -3.79 -10.75
CA GLU A 245 5.38 -3.46 -10.31
C GLU A 245 5.59 -3.77 -8.82
N ASN A 246 4.57 -3.49 -8.01
CA ASN A 246 4.58 -3.73 -6.58
C ASN A 246 4.01 -5.09 -6.19
N SER A 247 3.79 -5.99 -7.16
CA SER A 247 3.34 -7.38 -6.94
C SER A 247 2.13 -7.49 -6.01
N TYR A 248 1.11 -6.68 -6.26
CA TYR A 248 -0.17 -6.77 -5.57
C TYR A 248 -0.81 -8.16 -5.77
N ASP A 249 -1.71 -8.54 -4.86
CA ASP A 249 -2.51 -9.76 -4.96
C ASP A 249 -4.00 -9.45 -4.72
N PRO A 250 -4.92 -10.40 -4.91
CA PRO A 250 -6.33 -10.12 -4.78
C PRO A 250 -6.74 -9.75 -3.35
N VAL A 251 -6.00 -10.17 -2.31
CA VAL A 251 -6.32 -9.79 -0.92
C VAL A 251 -6.10 -8.29 -0.75
N GLU A 252 -4.93 -7.80 -1.15
CA GLU A 252 -4.59 -6.38 -1.04
C GLU A 252 -5.39 -5.49 -2.01
N MET A 253 -5.77 -6.03 -3.17
CA MET A 253 -6.49 -5.26 -4.19
C MET A 253 -7.97 -5.07 -3.88
N GLU A 254 -8.55 -5.78 -2.91
CA GLU A 254 -9.97 -5.65 -2.57
C GLU A 254 -10.34 -4.20 -2.24
N VAL A 255 -9.51 -3.50 -1.46
CA VAL A 255 -9.73 -2.09 -1.09
C VAL A 255 -9.61 -1.14 -2.28
N LEU A 256 -8.84 -1.51 -3.31
CA LEU A 256 -8.67 -0.70 -4.51
C LEU A 256 -9.94 -0.68 -5.38
N PHE A 257 -10.85 -1.64 -5.19
CA PHE A 257 -12.15 -1.64 -5.87
C PHE A 257 -13.21 -0.77 -5.17
N ALA A 258 -12.84 -0.02 -4.13
CA ALA A 258 -13.71 0.99 -3.54
C ALA A 258 -14.12 2.06 -4.60
N PRO A 259 -15.35 2.63 -4.50
CA PRO A 259 -15.80 3.65 -5.43
C PRO A 259 -14.89 4.89 -5.46
N GLY A 260 -14.56 5.38 -6.66
CA GLY A 260 -13.68 6.54 -6.86
C GLY A 260 -12.40 6.20 -7.61
N PHE A 261 -11.40 7.07 -7.55
CA PHE A 261 -10.13 6.88 -8.25
C PHE A 261 -9.18 5.98 -7.44
N VAL A 262 -8.76 4.87 -8.05
CA VAL A 262 -7.89 3.87 -7.42
C VAL A 262 -6.56 4.45 -6.96
N ARG A 263 -6.04 5.42 -7.72
CA ARG A 263 -4.82 6.14 -7.38
C ARG A 263 -4.79 6.66 -5.94
N GLN A 264 -5.95 6.98 -5.36
CA GLN A 264 -6.07 7.49 -3.99
C GLN A 264 -5.75 6.42 -2.94
N HIS A 265 -5.88 5.14 -3.28
CA HIS A 265 -5.73 4.01 -2.36
C HIS A 265 -4.43 3.22 -2.56
N ILE A 266 -3.77 3.34 -3.72
CA ILE A 266 -2.50 2.61 -3.98
C ILE A 266 -1.45 2.94 -2.93
N ASP A 267 -1.21 4.23 -2.68
CA ASP A 267 -0.21 4.65 -1.69
C ASP A 267 -0.61 4.21 -0.26
N ASP A 268 -1.91 4.14 0.05
CA ASP A 268 -2.40 3.62 1.35
C ASP A 268 -2.10 2.13 1.52
N VAL A 269 -2.29 1.32 0.47
CA VAL A 269 -1.96 -0.11 0.51
C VAL A 269 -0.45 -0.33 0.66
N LEU A 270 0.37 0.43 -0.09
CA LEU A 270 1.84 0.37 0.05
C LEU A 270 2.29 0.79 1.46
N TRP A 271 1.63 1.80 2.01
CA TRP A 271 1.86 2.24 3.38
C TRP A 271 1.53 1.11 4.36
N GLU A 272 0.34 0.53 4.28
CA GLU A 272 -0.13 -0.55 5.15
C GLU A 272 0.79 -1.77 5.10
N ARG A 273 1.28 -2.14 3.91
CA ARG A 273 2.24 -3.25 3.75
C ARG A 273 3.51 -3.05 4.57
N SER A 274 4.00 -1.81 4.64
CA SER A 274 5.30 -1.50 5.23
C SER A 274 5.22 -0.94 6.66
N HIS A 275 4.05 -0.43 7.08
CA HIS A 275 3.85 0.31 8.35
C HIS A 275 2.61 -0.12 9.13
N GLY A 276 1.79 -0.97 8.52
CA GLY A 276 0.50 -1.36 9.06
C GLY A 276 0.55 -2.60 9.93
N ALA A 277 -0.56 -3.32 9.94
CA ALA A 277 -0.74 -4.52 10.76
C ALA A 277 0.34 -5.59 10.56
N PRO A 278 0.86 -5.87 9.34
CA PRO A 278 1.92 -6.86 9.16
C PRO A 278 3.23 -6.48 9.87
N LYS A 279 3.66 -5.21 9.75
CA LYS A 279 4.85 -4.71 10.46
C LYS A 279 4.65 -4.80 11.96
N ARG A 280 3.53 -4.27 12.47
CA ARG A 280 3.23 -4.27 13.91
C ARG A 280 3.20 -5.68 14.47
N THR A 281 2.53 -6.60 13.80
CA THR A 281 2.49 -8.02 14.20
C THR A 281 3.89 -8.61 14.28
N ALA A 282 4.76 -8.36 13.28
CA ALA A 282 6.14 -8.84 13.31
C ALA A 282 6.96 -8.26 14.46
N VAL A 283 6.83 -6.94 14.72
CA VAL A 283 7.49 -6.26 15.84
C VAL A 283 7.00 -6.81 17.18
N VAL A 284 5.69 -6.96 17.37
CA VAL A 284 5.12 -7.59 18.58
C VAL A 284 5.69 -8.99 18.76
N CYS A 285 5.75 -9.81 17.71
CA CYS A 285 6.32 -11.16 17.80
C CYS A 285 7.78 -11.13 18.25
N ASP A 286 8.60 -10.22 17.72
CA ASP A 286 10.01 -10.06 18.12
C ASP A 286 10.14 -9.66 19.60
N LEU A 287 9.35 -8.67 20.04
CA LEU A 287 9.34 -8.23 21.43
C LEU A 287 8.83 -9.31 22.38
N LEU A 288 7.81 -10.09 21.98
CA LEU A 288 7.31 -11.21 22.78
C LEU A 288 8.35 -12.31 22.91
N ARG A 289 9.10 -12.65 21.84
CA ARG A 289 10.21 -13.64 21.92
C ARG A 289 11.26 -13.22 22.95
N GLU A 290 11.64 -11.94 22.93
CA GLU A 290 12.65 -11.38 23.84
C GLU A 290 12.19 -11.36 25.29
N ASN A 291 10.93 -10.99 25.52
CA ASN A 291 10.36 -10.93 26.86
C ASN A 291 10.01 -12.32 27.40
N ALA A 292 9.52 -13.25 26.57
CA ALA A 292 9.19 -14.62 26.96
C ALA A 292 10.40 -15.36 27.55
N ALA A 293 11.59 -15.20 26.97
CA ALA A 293 12.82 -15.77 27.51
C ALA A 293 13.14 -15.31 28.95
N ARG A 294 12.63 -14.14 29.36
CA ARG A 294 12.84 -13.58 30.70
C ARG A 294 11.74 -13.99 31.68
N VAL A 295 10.49 -14.08 31.22
CA VAL A 295 9.32 -14.28 32.10
C VAL A 295 8.82 -15.71 32.14
N GLN A 296 9.02 -16.49 31.07
CA GLN A 296 8.66 -17.91 30.98
C GLN A 296 9.89 -18.79 31.20
N LEU A 297 10.54 -18.63 32.36
CA LEU A 297 11.64 -19.51 32.74
C LEU A 297 11.14 -20.96 32.82
N PRO A 298 11.95 -21.96 32.38
CA PRO A 298 11.55 -23.36 32.47
C PRO A 298 11.19 -23.69 33.92
N PRO A 299 9.97 -24.20 34.17
CA PRO A 299 9.56 -24.46 35.53
C PRO A 299 10.46 -25.54 36.12
N ARG A 300 11.05 -25.25 37.29
CA ARG A 300 11.99 -26.17 37.97
C ARG A 300 11.34 -27.49 38.42
N ALA A 301 10.01 -27.60 38.39
CA ALA A 301 9.29 -28.77 38.92
C ALA A 301 8.09 -29.24 38.09
N ASN A 302 7.30 -28.35 37.45
CA ASN A 302 6.09 -28.75 36.71
C ASN A 302 5.78 -27.80 35.52
N PRO A 303 5.73 -28.30 34.27
CA PRO A 303 5.35 -27.54 33.08
C PRO A 303 4.02 -26.76 33.20
N ALA A 304 3.06 -27.27 33.97
CA ALA A 304 1.78 -26.60 34.20
C ALA A 304 1.88 -25.31 35.04
N ASP A 305 2.99 -25.14 35.76
CA ASP A 305 3.27 -23.97 36.61
C ASP A 305 4.08 -22.89 35.85
N ALA A 306 4.38 -23.10 34.56
CA ALA A 306 5.04 -22.09 33.74
C ALA A 306 4.20 -20.79 33.70
N PRO A 307 4.81 -19.61 33.91
CA PRO A 307 4.09 -18.34 33.84
C PRO A 307 3.37 -18.19 32.49
N ARG A 308 2.06 -18.03 32.54
CA ARG A 308 1.23 -17.82 31.34
C ARG A 308 1.48 -16.42 30.81
N LEU A 309 1.65 -16.32 29.49
CA LEU A 309 1.70 -15.04 28.81
C LEU A 309 0.30 -14.78 28.24
N ASP A 310 -0.59 -14.25 29.07
CA ASP A 310 -1.90 -13.80 28.64
C ASP A 310 -1.83 -12.47 27.88
N ILE A 311 -2.93 -12.08 27.22
CA ILE A 311 -2.98 -10.86 26.41
C ILE A 311 -2.58 -9.60 27.21
N ASN A 312 -3.01 -9.48 28.47
CA ASN A 312 -2.74 -8.29 29.28
C ASN A 312 -1.27 -8.22 29.72
N ALA A 313 -0.70 -9.36 30.11
CA ALA A 313 0.72 -9.48 30.42
C ALA A 313 1.58 -9.19 29.18
N ALA A 314 1.20 -9.73 28.02
CA ALA A 314 1.85 -9.48 26.75
C ALA A 314 1.79 -7.98 26.37
N LEU A 315 0.63 -7.35 26.50
CA LEU A 315 0.44 -5.93 26.22
C LEU A 315 1.37 -5.06 27.08
N LEU A 316 1.41 -5.29 28.39
CA LEU A 316 2.27 -4.55 29.31
C LEU A 316 3.77 -4.69 28.96
N LEU A 317 4.22 -5.91 28.63
CA LEU A 317 5.62 -6.17 28.28
C LEU A 317 6.03 -5.54 26.95
N VAL A 318 5.14 -5.62 25.96
CA VAL A 318 5.35 -5.03 24.63
C VAL A 318 5.36 -3.51 24.71
N ASP A 319 4.39 -2.89 25.40
CA ASP A 319 4.34 -1.44 25.58
C ASP A 319 5.56 -0.88 26.32
N GLY A 320 6.00 -1.57 27.38
CA GLY A 320 7.23 -1.21 28.09
C GLY A 320 8.46 -1.24 27.17
N SER A 321 8.53 -2.23 26.27
CA SER A 321 9.61 -2.36 25.31
C SER A 321 9.55 -1.31 24.20
N LEU A 322 8.36 -1.05 23.64
CA LEU A 322 8.12 0.00 22.64
C LEU A 322 8.46 1.39 23.18
N THR A 323 8.05 1.69 24.41
CA THR A 323 8.37 2.95 25.09
C THR A 323 9.89 3.11 25.25
N ALA A 324 10.60 2.05 25.65
CA ALA A 324 12.06 2.07 25.77
C ALA A 324 12.78 2.27 24.42
N LEU A 325 12.12 1.90 23.31
CA LEU A 325 12.58 2.13 21.94
C LEU A 325 12.14 3.47 21.35
N GLY A 326 11.39 4.27 22.11
CA GLY A 326 10.96 5.62 21.71
C GLY A 326 9.74 5.67 20.80
N ALA A 327 8.94 4.59 20.74
CA ALA A 327 7.63 4.62 20.10
C ALA A 327 6.63 5.36 20.99
N HIS A 328 5.77 6.18 20.39
CA HIS A 328 4.74 6.98 21.05
C HIS A 328 3.35 6.38 20.85
N VAL A 329 3.17 5.54 19.81
CA VAL A 329 1.92 4.81 19.57
C VAL A 329 1.94 3.51 20.40
N PRO A 330 1.00 3.32 21.34
CA PRO A 330 0.95 2.10 22.14
C PRO A 330 0.51 0.90 21.30
N CYS A 331 0.87 -0.30 21.77
CA CYS A 331 0.32 -1.56 21.30
C CYS A 331 -1.17 -1.64 21.66
N THR A 332 -1.95 -2.31 20.82
CA THR A 332 -3.37 -2.57 21.09
C THR A 332 -3.61 -4.05 21.40
N HIS A 333 -4.78 -4.38 21.95
CA HIS A 333 -5.21 -5.77 22.12
C HIS A 333 -5.21 -6.53 20.78
N ALA A 334 -5.66 -5.89 19.70
CA ALA A 334 -5.71 -6.51 18.37
C ALA A 334 -4.31 -6.87 17.85
N ASP A 335 -3.29 -6.04 18.14
CA ASP A 335 -1.90 -6.33 17.77
C ASP A 335 -1.37 -7.58 18.51
N ILE A 336 -1.70 -7.73 19.79
CA ILE A 336 -1.33 -8.91 20.59
C ILE A 336 -2.05 -10.17 20.09
N GLU A 337 -3.35 -10.09 19.84
CA GLU A 337 -4.14 -11.22 19.31
C GLU A 337 -3.62 -11.68 17.95
N ALA A 338 -3.28 -10.73 17.06
CA ALA A 338 -2.67 -11.03 15.76
C ALA A 338 -1.31 -11.72 15.92
N ALA A 339 -0.48 -11.25 16.84
CA ALA A 339 0.82 -11.88 17.13
C ALA A 339 0.66 -13.28 17.73
N PHE A 340 -0.29 -13.49 18.65
CA PHE A 340 -0.59 -14.82 19.21
C PHE A 340 -1.02 -15.78 18.11
N ARG A 341 -1.94 -15.36 17.24
CA ARG A 341 -2.38 -16.18 16.11
C ARG A 341 -1.22 -16.54 15.18
N HIS A 342 -0.35 -15.58 14.86
CA HIS A 342 0.82 -15.83 14.03
C HIS A 342 1.82 -16.80 14.69
N LEU A 343 2.20 -16.58 15.95
CA LEU A 343 3.16 -17.43 16.66
C LEU A 343 2.68 -18.87 16.86
N THR A 344 1.37 -19.07 16.95
CA THR A 344 0.73 -20.38 17.11
C THR A 344 0.34 -21.05 15.79
N GLU A 345 0.45 -20.34 14.66
CA GLU A 345 0.12 -20.86 13.34
C GLU A 345 0.94 -22.12 13.05
N PRO A 346 0.36 -23.22 12.52
CA PRO A 346 1.08 -24.48 12.33
C PRO A 346 2.36 -24.40 11.50
N LEU A 347 2.45 -23.43 10.58
CA LEU A 347 3.63 -23.18 9.75
C LEU A 347 4.75 -22.43 10.49
N VAL A 348 4.39 -21.64 11.51
CA VAL A 348 5.33 -20.90 12.36
C VAL A 348 5.71 -21.74 13.58
N ALA A 349 4.70 -22.25 14.28
CA ALA A 349 4.78 -23.19 15.39
C ALA A 349 5.79 -22.79 16.48
N GLU A 350 5.97 -21.50 16.75
CA GLU A 350 6.89 -21.02 17.79
C GLU A 350 6.26 -21.01 19.19
N ALA A 351 4.93 -20.93 19.26
CA ALA A 351 4.14 -21.00 20.48
C ALA A 351 2.95 -21.97 20.35
N VAL A 352 2.29 -22.24 21.46
CA VAL A 352 1.02 -22.96 21.54
C VAL A 352 0.05 -22.17 22.42
N TYR A 353 -1.24 -22.20 22.08
CA TYR A 353 -2.27 -21.74 23.00
C TYR A 353 -2.31 -22.66 24.23
N VAL A 354 -2.41 -22.05 25.41
CA VAL A 354 -2.44 -22.79 26.68
C VAL A 354 -3.80 -23.45 26.91
N ASP A 355 -4.86 -22.89 26.33
CA ASP A 355 -6.24 -23.35 26.45
C ASP A 355 -7.06 -23.03 25.19
N THR A 356 -8.38 -23.26 25.26
CA THR A 356 -9.32 -23.05 24.16
C THR A 356 -9.81 -21.62 24.03
N SER A 357 -9.62 -20.75 25.02
CA SER A 357 -10.02 -19.33 24.93
C SER A 357 -9.09 -18.53 24.02
N GLN A 358 -7.90 -19.07 23.72
CA GLN A 358 -6.90 -18.43 22.85
C GLN A 358 -6.42 -17.06 23.37
N ASP A 359 -6.51 -16.84 24.68
CA ASP A 359 -6.13 -15.60 25.38
C ASP A 359 -4.75 -15.69 26.04
N ALA A 360 -4.11 -16.86 26.02
CA ALA A 360 -2.75 -17.06 26.54
C ALA A 360 -1.93 -18.03 25.67
N ILE A 361 -0.64 -17.73 25.54
CA ILE A 361 0.33 -18.58 24.84
C ILE A 361 1.49 -19.02 25.74
N ALA A 362 2.10 -20.15 25.38
CA ALA A 362 3.40 -20.59 25.88
C ALA A 362 4.34 -20.85 24.71
N PHE A 363 5.56 -20.32 24.77
CA PHE A 363 6.56 -20.59 23.73
C PHE A 363 7.06 -22.04 23.80
N ARG A 364 7.26 -22.68 22.65
CA ARG A 364 7.57 -24.13 22.60
C ARG A 364 8.87 -24.52 23.30
N HIS A 365 9.90 -23.69 23.24
CA HIS A 365 11.16 -23.94 23.95
C HIS A 365 11.01 -24.00 25.47
N VAL A 366 9.87 -23.53 26.01
CA VAL A 366 9.51 -23.64 27.42
C VAL A 366 8.75 -24.94 27.71
N VAL A 367 7.96 -25.43 26.76
CA VAL A 367 7.07 -26.59 26.92
C VAL A 367 7.75 -27.91 26.54
N GLN A 368 8.69 -27.88 25.59
CA GLN A 368 9.45 -29.02 25.09
C GLN A 368 10.94 -28.72 25.23
N PRO A 369 11.53 -28.93 26.43
CA PRO A 369 12.95 -28.68 26.67
C PRO A 369 13.89 -29.61 25.91
#